data_AF-A0A7S2FG18-F1
#
_entry.id   AF-A0A7S2FG18-F1
#
_cell.length_a   1.000
_cell.length_b   1.000
_cell.length_c   1.000
_cell.angle_alpha   90.00
_cell.angle_beta   90.00
_cell.angle_gamma   90.00
#
_symmetry.space_group_name_H-M   'P 1'
#
loop_
_entity.id
_entity.type
_entity.pdbx_description
1 polymer ?
#
loop_
_entity_poly.entity_id
_entity_poly.type
_entity_poly.pdbx_seq_one_letter_code
_entity_poly.pdbx_strand_id
1 'polypeptide(L)'
;GIVERGGGTGSSPPPPSSPAPTPSTGTASGGFSLEANANYAGEVLVDGRQNLKSSVEECGEACLANPSCTTFSYCGKPEGCYGDFVYQSCFLKRHDNPS
;
A
#
# COMPACT_ATOMS: atom_id res chain seq x y z
N GLY A 1 7.55 6.25 -3.69
CA GLY A 1 6.30 6.41 -4.44
C GLY A 1 5.18 5.99 -3.52
N ILE A 2 4.15 5.37 -4.08
CA ILE A 2 3.15 4.62 -3.32
C ILE A 2 3.80 3.48 -2.52
N VAL A 3 3.19 3.06 -1.41
CA VAL A 3 3.63 1.90 -0.62
C VAL A 3 2.43 0.98 -0.39
N GLU A 4 2.61 -0.33 -0.56
CA GLU A 4 1.55 -1.32 -0.36
C GLU A 4 1.95 -2.45 0.59
N ARG A 5 0.94 -3.18 1.09
CA ARG A 5 1.17 -4.43 1.81
C ARG A 5 1.43 -5.57 0.83
N GLY A 6 2.62 -6.15 0.88
CA GLY A 6 2.92 -7.44 0.24
C GLY A 6 2.10 -8.54 0.91
N GLY A 7 1.24 -9.20 0.12
CA GLY A 7 0.48 -10.36 0.57
C GLY A 7 1.42 -11.50 0.95
N GLY A 8 1.49 -11.86 2.23
CA GLY A 8 2.30 -12.99 2.69
C GLY A 8 1.66 -14.31 2.25
N THR A 9 2.12 -14.85 1.12
CA THR A 9 2.68 -16.20 0.90
C THR A 9 2.65 -16.50 -0.61
N GLY A 10 3.71 -16.16 -1.34
CA GLY A 10 3.78 -16.54 -2.75
C GLY A 10 4.91 -15.84 -3.49
N SER A 11 6.02 -16.55 -3.67
CA SER A 11 7.17 -16.13 -4.45
C SER A 11 6.78 -15.73 -5.88
N SER A 12 6.84 -14.44 -6.20
CA SER A 12 7.08 -13.98 -7.58
C SER A 12 8.41 -13.26 -7.62
N PRO A 13 9.30 -13.56 -8.57
CA PRO A 13 10.58 -12.87 -8.66
C PRO A 13 10.33 -11.38 -8.98
N PRO A 14 11.13 -10.45 -8.42
CA PRO A 14 10.99 -9.04 -8.75
C PRO A 14 11.27 -8.82 -10.24
N PRO A 15 10.59 -7.85 -10.90
CA PRO A 15 10.95 -7.45 -12.24
C PRO A 15 12.41 -6.94 -12.27
N PRO A 16 13.17 -7.15 -13.36
CA PRO A 16 14.58 -6.80 -13.40
C PRO A 16 14.80 -5.28 -13.38
N SER A 17 15.51 -4.85 -12.32
CA SER A 17 16.45 -3.73 -12.20
C SER A 17 16.16 -2.40 -12.93
N SER A 18 15.77 -1.40 -12.13
CA SER A 18 16.19 0.01 -12.31
C SER A 18 16.77 0.51 -10.98
N PRO A 19 17.77 1.40 -10.98
CA PRO A 19 18.50 1.77 -9.77
C PRO A 19 17.56 2.39 -8.74
N ALA A 20 17.48 1.73 -7.58
CA ALA A 20 16.63 2.09 -6.47
C ALA A 20 16.99 3.49 -5.94
N PRO A 21 16.05 4.45 -5.81
CA PRO A 21 16.19 5.43 -4.76
C PRO A 21 16.11 4.67 -3.43
N THR A 22 17.11 4.91 -2.60
CA THR A 22 17.32 4.34 -1.27
C THR A 22 16.00 4.02 -0.55
N PRO A 23 15.82 2.78 -0.04
CA PRO A 23 14.68 2.48 0.80
C PRO A 23 14.83 3.33 2.05
N SER A 24 13.99 4.35 2.20
CA SER A 24 13.71 4.89 3.52
C SER A 24 13.05 3.73 4.26
N THR A 25 13.85 3.05 5.07
CA THR A 25 13.43 1.98 5.97
C THR A 25 12.44 2.59 6.97
N GLY A 26 11.18 2.70 6.55
CA GLY A 26 10.06 2.83 7.47
C GLY A 26 9.89 1.47 8.10
N THR A 27 10.48 1.28 9.29
CA THR A 27 10.11 0.18 10.18
C THR A 27 8.61 0.26 10.40
N ALA A 28 7.86 -0.61 9.72
CA ALA A 28 6.45 -0.79 9.98
C ALA A 28 6.31 -1.46 11.35
N SER A 29 5.87 -0.70 12.36
CA SER A 29 5.58 -1.25 13.69
C SER A 29 4.28 -2.06 13.75
N GLY A 30 3.56 -2.21 12.63
CA GLY A 30 2.46 -3.15 12.47
C GLY A 30 2.86 -4.26 11.52
N GLY A 31 2.54 -5.51 11.83
CA GLY A 31 3.04 -6.73 11.15
C GLY A 31 2.60 -6.93 9.69
N PHE A 32 2.87 -5.96 8.82
CA PHE A 32 2.68 -5.99 7.38
C PHE A 32 4.00 -5.72 6.66
N SER A 33 4.28 -6.49 5.61
CA SER A 33 5.44 -6.24 4.74
C SER A 33 5.11 -5.09 3.79
N LEU A 34 5.90 -4.03 3.82
CA LEU A 34 5.72 -2.87 2.94
C LEU A 34 6.54 -3.04 1.66
N GLU A 35 5.89 -2.93 0.51
CA GLU A 35 6.53 -2.88 -0.80
C GLU A 35 6.42 -1.47 -1.38
N ALA A 36 7.56 -0.86 -1.68
CA ALA A 36 7.62 0.48 -2.23
C ALA A 36 7.40 0.46 -3.75
N ASN A 37 6.62 1.44 -4.23
CA ASN A 37 6.26 1.67 -5.62
C ASN A 37 5.43 0.54 -6.26
N ALA A 38 4.67 -0.20 -5.46
CA ALA A 38 3.70 -1.20 -5.92
C ALA A 38 2.27 -0.63 -5.93
N ASN A 39 1.46 -0.99 -6.93
CA ASN A 39 0.00 -0.75 -6.99
C ASN A 39 -0.68 -2.00 -7.53
N TYR A 40 -0.89 -3.02 -6.71
CA TYR A 40 -1.60 -4.21 -7.11
C TYR A 40 -3.07 -3.89 -7.38
N ALA A 41 -3.61 -4.53 -8.41
CA ALA A 41 -5.01 -4.40 -8.79
C ALA A 41 -5.91 -5.15 -7.80
N GLY A 42 -7.01 -4.53 -7.39
CA GLY A 42 -8.01 -5.13 -6.52
C GLY A 42 -9.27 -4.28 -6.44
N GLU A 43 -10.34 -4.84 -5.88
CA GLU A 43 -11.56 -4.11 -5.58
C GLU A 43 -11.26 -3.03 -4.54
N VAL A 44 -11.58 -1.77 -4.86
CA VAL A 44 -11.47 -0.66 -3.93
C VAL A 44 -12.64 -0.72 -2.96
N LEU A 45 -12.36 -1.06 -1.70
CA LEU A 45 -13.33 -1.08 -0.61
C LEU A 45 -13.54 0.31 -0.03
N VAL A 46 -12.46 1.10 0.04
CA VAL A 46 -12.47 2.49 0.52
C VAL A 46 -11.62 3.34 -0.42
N ASP A 47 -12.23 4.38 -0.98
CA ASP A 47 -11.55 5.34 -1.85
C ASP A 47 -10.55 6.19 -1.05
N GLY A 48 -9.27 6.13 -1.42
CA GLY A 48 -8.20 6.79 -0.69
C GLY A 48 -8.23 8.31 -0.79
N ARG A 49 -8.94 8.91 -1.75
CA ARG A 49 -9.09 10.37 -1.83
C ARG A 49 -10.02 10.90 -0.73
N GLN A 50 -10.88 10.02 -0.20
CA GLN A 50 -11.79 10.32 0.91
C GLN A 50 -11.31 9.74 2.25
N ASN A 51 -10.27 8.91 2.23
CA ASN A 51 -9.67 8.29 3.40
C ASN A 51 -8.20 8.71 3.53
N LEU A 52 -7.98 9.89 4.11
CA LEU A 52 -6.64 10.42 4.34
C LEU A 52 -6.08 9.93 5.67
N LYS A 53 -4.85 9.41 5.67
CA LYS A 53 -4.15 8.93 6.86
C LYS A 53 -2.81 9.63 6.99
N SER A 54 -2.42 9.97 8.23
CA SER A 54 -1.20 10.76 8.45
C SER A 54 0.08 9.95 8.20
N SER A 55 -0.03 8.62 8.22
CA SER A 55 1.07 7.68 8.05
C SER A 55 0.66 6.39 7.33
N VAL A 56 1.67 5.65 6.88
CA VAL A 56 1.46 4.32 6.28
C VAL A 56 0.94 3.33 7.33
N GLU A 57 1.34 3.52 8.59
CA GLU A 57 0.91 2.73 9.74
C GLU A 57 -0.58 2.89 10.01
N GLU A 58 -1.10 4.11 10.05
CA GLU A 58 -2.55 4.35 10.20
C GLU A 58 -3.36 3.78 9.03
N CYS A 59 -2.79 3.76 7.82
CA CYS A 59 -3.42 3.12 6.66
C CYS A 59 -3.44 1.59 6.80
N GLY A 60 -2.35 1.00 7.28
CA GLY A 60 -2.26 -0.42 7.58
C GLY A 60 -3.22 -0.85 8.70
N GLU A 61 -3.34 -0.08 9.77
CA GLU A 61 -4.30 -0.32 10.85
C GLU A 61 -5.75 -0.23 10.36
N ALA A 62 -6.07 0.73 9.49
CA ALA A 62 -7.40 0.84 8.88
C ALA A 62 -7.73 -0.39 8.02
N CYS A 63 -6.74 -0.94 7.32
CA CYS A 63 -6.92 -2.21 6.60
C CYS A 63 -7.12 -3.38 7.57
N LEU A 64 -6.33 -3.49 8.64
CA LEU A 64 -6.48 -4.56 9.65
C LEU A 64 -7.84 -4.50 10.37
N ALA A 65 -8.37 -3.30 10.58
CA ALA A 65 -9.69 -3.09 11.18
C ALA A 65 -10.85 -3.43 10.21
N ASN A 66 -10.57 -3.55 8.91
CA ASN A 66 -11.56 -3.91 7.90
C ASN A 66 -11.38 -5.38 7.48
N PRO A 67 -12.27 -6.31 7.88
CA PRO A 67 -12.10 -7.73 7.60
C PRO A 67 -12.15 -8.10 6.12
N SER A 68 -12.65 -7.21 5.26
CA SER A 68 -12.63 -7.41 3.80
C SER A 68 -11.32 -6.94 3.15
N CYS A 69 -10.53 -6.11 3.85
CA CYS A 69 -9.29 -5.55 3.32
C CYS A 69 -8.18 -6.59 3.39
N THR A 70 -7.61 -6.90 2.23
CA THR A 70 -6.47 -7.83 2.12
C THR A 70 -5.19 -7.12 1.71
N THR A 71 -5.30 -5.92 1.14
CA THR A 71 -4.16 -5.05 0.83
C THR A 71 -4.56 -3.57 0.88
N PHE A 72 -3.58 -2.68 0.95
CA PHE A 72 -3.81 -1.24 0.93
C PHE A 72 -2.74 -0.54 0.10
N SER A 73 -3.03 0.66 -0.40
CA SER A 73 -2.04 1.58 -0.94
C SER A 73 -2.04 2.90 -0.21
N TYR A 74 -0.85 3.38 0.12
CA TYR A 74 -0.66 4.66 0.78
C TYR A 74 0.25 5.58 -0.05
N CYS A 75 -0.10 6.86 -0.11
CA CYS A 75 0.76 7.90 -0.66
C CYS A 75 1.25 8.87 0.42
N GLY A 76 2.53 8.78 0.79
CA GLY A 76 3.15 9.69 1.75
C GLY A 76 3.81 10.94 1.16
N LYS A 77 3.72 11.15 -0.16
CA LYS A 77 4.41 12.26 -0.84
C LYS A 77 3.53 13.52 -0.90
N PRO A 78 4.01 14.69 -0.42
CA PRO A 78 3.25 15.95 -0.47
C PRO A 78 2.80 16.34 -1.88
N GLU A 79 3.61 16.03 -2.90
CA GLU A 79 3.31 16.32 -4.30
C GLU A 79 2.35 15.32 -4.94
N GLY A 80 1.86 14.34 -4.17
CA GLY A 80 1.17 13.17 -4.68
C GLY A 80 2.13 12.11 -5.23
N CYS A 81 1.60 10.92 -5.47
CA CYS A 81 2.41 9.79 -5.94
C CYS A 81 2.25 9.55 -7.43
N TYR A 82 1.00 9.45 -7.92
CA TYR A 82 0.61 9.32 -9.33
C TYR A 82 -0.93 9.25 -9.44
N GLY A 83 -1.53 9.71 -10.54
CA GLY A 83 -2.97 9.56 -10.80
C GLY A 83 -3.86 10.05 -9.65
N ASP A 84 -4.78 9.20 -9.18
CA ASP A 84 -5.69 9.48 -8.06
C ASP A 84 -5.04 9.41 -6.65
N PHE A 85 -3.76 9.05 -6.55
CA PHE A 85 -3.04 8.93 -5.28
C PHE A 85 -2.50 10.29 -4.82
N VAL A 86 -3.38 11.10 -4.24
CA VAL A 86 -3.07 12.39 -3.61
C VAL A 86 -2.30 12.20 -2.29
N TYR A 87 -1.68 13.27 -1.78
CA TYR A 87 -0.99 13.22 -0.49
C TYR A 87 -1.89 12.64 0.61
N GLN A 88 -1.34 11.72 1.40
CA GLN A 88 -1.98 11.00 2.50
C GLN A 88 -3.13 10.06 2.09
N SER A 89 -3.37 9.85 0.79
CA SER A 89 -4.43 8.96 0.34
C SER A 89 -4.18 7.52 0.80
N CYS A 90 -5.18 6.89 1.43
CA CYS A 90 -5.15 5.51 1.88
C CYS A 90 -6.27 4.69 1.21
N PHE A 91 -5.92 3.95 0.16
CA PHE A 91 -6.85 3.07 -0.54
C PHE A 91 -6.87 1.72 0.18
N LEU A 92 -8.05 1.30 0.68
CA LEU A 92 -8.24 -0.05 1.19
C LEU A 92 -8.79 -0.91 0.07
N LYS A 93 -8.16 -2.07 -0.15
CA LYS A 93 -8.48 -2.93 -1.27
C LYS A 93 -8.68 -4.38 -0.84
N ARG A 94 -9.49 -5.08 -1.60
CA ARG A 94 -9.54 -6.54 -1.59
C ARG A 94 -8.94 -7.05 -2.89
N HIS A 95 -7.90 -7.86 -2.79
CA HIS A 95 -7.60 -8.80 -3.88
C HIS A 95 -8.63 -9.92 -3.84
N ASP A 96 -9.38 -10.07 -4.93
CA ASP A 96 -10.12 -11.28 -5.20
C ASP A 96 -9.13 -12.33 -5.69
N ASN A 97 -8.42 -13.01 -4.80
CA ASN A 97 -7.94 -14.35 -5.17
C ASN A 97 -7.83 -15.29 -3.96
N PRO A 98 -8.55 -16.42 -3.97
CA PRO A 98 -8.27 -17.55 -3.10
C PRO A 98 -7.14 -18.39 -3.72
N SER A 99 -5.88 -18.09 -3.46
CA SER A 99 -4.74 -19.03 -3.65
C SER A 99 -3.52 -18.53 -2.90
#